data_AF-A0A916VLV5-F1
#
_entry.id   AF-A0A916VLV5-F1
#
_cell.length_a   1.000
_cell.length_b   1.000
_cell.length_c   1.000
_cell.angle_alpha   90.00
_cell.angle_beta   90.00
_cell.angle_gamma   90.00
#
_symmetry.space_group_name_H-M   'P 1'
#
loop_
_entity.id
_entity.type
_entity.pdbx_description
1 polymer ?
#
loop_
_entity_poly.entity_id
_entity_poly.type
_entity_poly.pdbx_seq_one_letter_code
_entity_poly.pdbx_strand_id
1 'polypeptide(L)' 'MPQANASHIALAEDLCSRATIPFTAGLALKVAYLVLVWKERKQARTILRHMEKHRREDIGLSLEQVYLEARKPFWRR' A
#
# COMPACT_ATOMS: atom_id res chain seq x y z
N MET A 1 -5.94 12.54 15.26
CA MET A 1 -7.15 11.71 15.08
C MET A 1 -6.77 10.23 14.83
N PRO A 2 -6.40 9.43 15.85
CA PRO A 2 -6.00 8.02 15.68
C PRO A 2 -7.09 6.99 16.05
N GLN A 3 -8.15 7.39 16.78
CA GLN A 3 -9.14 6.46 17.35
C GLN A 3 -10.04 5.78 16.31
N ALA A 4 -10.34 6.44 15.18
CA ALA A 4 -11.23 5.88 14.16
C ALA A 4 -10.64 4.62 13.50
N ASN A 5 -9.33 4.57 13.26
CA ASN A 5 -8.70 3.40 12.64
C ASN A 5 -8.75 2.17 13.55
N ALA A 6 -8.56 2.38 14.86
CA ALA A 6 -8.60 1.30 15.85
C ALA A 6 -10.01 0.70 15.99
N SER A 7 -11.06 1.52 15.93
CA SER A 7 -12.44 1.03 15.99
C SER A 7 -12.85 0.26 14.74
N HIS A 8 -12.40 0.68 13.54
CA HIS A 8 -12.65 -0.08 12.31
C HIS A 8 -11.97 -1.46 12.31
N ILE A 9 -10.77 -1.57 12.87
CA ILE A 9 -10.07 -2.86 12.97
C ILE A 9 -10.77 -3.79 13.96
N ALA A 10 -11.14 -3.29 15.14
CA ALA A 10 -11.86 -4.08 16.15
C ALA A 10 -13.25 -4.56 15.64
N LEU A 11 -13.96 -3.72 14.88
CA LEU A 11 -15.22 -4.10 14.24
C LEU A 11 -15.04 -5.16 13.16
N ALA A 12 -13.99 -5.05 12.33
CA ALA A 12 -13.69 -6.06 11.32
C ALA A 12 -13.33 -7.40 11.98
N GLU A 13 -12.60 -7.38 13.09
CA GLU A 13 -12.21 -8.55 13.86
C GLU A 13 -13.41 -9.24 14.55
N ASP A 14 -14.32 -8.47 15.16
CA ASP A 14 -15.56 -9.00 15.77
C ASP A 14 -16.48 -9.63 14.71
N LEU A 15 -16.65 -8.96 13.56
CA LEU A 15 -17.42 -9.51 12.43
C LEU A 15 -16.81 -10.79 11.88
N CYS A 16 -15.48 -10.88 11.79
CA CYS A 16 -14.80 -12.09 11.34
C CYS A 16 -14.91 -13.24 12.36
N SER A 17 -14.98 -12.91 13.65
CA SER A 17 -15.06 -13.88 14.75
C SER A 17 -16.48 -14.44 14.95
N ARG A 18 -17.52 -13.66 14.63
CA ARG A 18 -18.94 -14.03 14.82
C ARG A 18 -19.62 -14.62 13.60
N ALA A 19 -19.17 -14.31 12.38
CA ALA A 19 -19.90 -14.66 11.17
C ALA A 19 -19.16 -15.69 10.33
N THR A 20 -19.92 -16.68 9.84
CA THR A 20 -19.62 -17.39 8.59
C THR A 20 -19.61 -16.35 7.48
N ILE A 21 -18.51 -15.62 7.33
CA ILE A 21 -18.43 -14.50 6.40
C ILE A 21 -18.76 -15.03 5.01
N PRO A 22 -19.79 -14.49 4.33
CA PRO A 22 -20.08 -14.88 2.97
C PRO A 22 -18.80 -14.74 2.14
N PHE A 23 -18.49 -15.73 1.32
CA PHE A 23 -17.25 -15.75 0.51
C PHE A 23 -17.02 -14.42 -0.24
N THR A 24 -18.11 -13.76 -0.66
CA THR A 24 -18.12 -12.45 -1.30
C THR A 24 -17.55 -11.33 -0.42
N ALA A 25 -17.91 -11.29 0.87
CA ALA A 25 -17.39 -10.29 1.81
C ALA A 25 -15.91 -10.53 2.13
N GLY A 26 -15.48 -11.80 2.26
CA GLY A 26 -14.07 -12.14 2.37
C GLY A 26 -13.25 -11.75 1.14
N LEU A 27 -13.82 -11.92 -0.06
CA LEU A 27 -13.20 -11.49 -1.31
C LEU A 27 -13.09 -9.96 -1.40
N ALA A 28 -14.15 -9.23 -1.02
CA ALA A 28 -14.15 -7.77 -1.00
C ALA A 28 -13.05 -7.22 -0.09
N LEU A 29 -12.84 -7.82 1.09
CA LEU A 29 -11.77 -7.42 2.01
C LEU A 29 -10.38 -7.62 1.41
N LYS A 30 -10.14 -8.76 0.74
CA LYS A 30 -8.87 -9.02 0.03
C LYS A 30 -8.62 -8.02 -1.09
N VAL A 31 -9.66 -7.69 -1.85
CA VAL A 31 -9.56 -6.67 -2.92
C VAL A 31 -9.29 -5.29 -2.33
N ALA A 32 -9.97 -4.90 -1.26
CA ALA A 32 -9.74 -3.63 -0.58
C ALA A 32 -8.29 -3.52 -0.07
N TYR A 33 -7.78 -4.58 0.55
CA TYR A 33 -6.38 -4.65 0.96
C TYR A 33 -5.42 -4.52 -0.23
N LEU A 34 -5.70 -5.21 -1.33
CA LEU A 34 -4.88 -5.14 -2.54
C LEU A 34 -4.85 -3.71 -3.13
N VAL A 35 -5.99 -3.03 -3.16
CA VAL A 35 -6.11 -1.63 -3.60
C VAL A 35 -5.32 -0.70 -2.69
N LEU A 36 -5.34 -0.92 -1.37
CA LEU A 36 -4.54 -0.14 -0.42
C LEU A 36 -3.05 -0.30 -0.69
N VAL A 37 -2.58 -1.53 -0.85
CA VAL A 37 -1.18 -1.84 -1.20
C VAL A 37 -0.79 -1.18 -2.53
N TRP A 38 -1.67 -1.21 -3.53
CA TRP A 38 -1.42 -0.55 -4.81
C TRP A 38 -1.35 0.97 -4.69
N LYS A 39 -2.18 1.58 -3.85
CA LYS A 39 -2.14 3.02 -3.56
C LYS A 39 -0.82 3.42 -2.90
N GLU A 40 -0.39 2.70 -1.87
CA GLU A 40 0.89 2.94 -1.19
C GLU A 40 2.06 2.81 -2.16
N ARG A 41 2.10 1.75 -2.97
CA ARG A 41 3.15 1.56 -3.97
C ARG A 41 3.13 2.63 -5.06
N LYS A 42 1.96 3.10 -5.48
CA LYS A 42 1.85 4.23 -6.44
C LYS A 42 2.42 5.51 -5.83
N GLN A 43 2.10 5.80 -4.57
CA GLN A 43 2.62 6.96 -3.86
C GLN A 43 4.14 6.88 -3.68
N ALA A 44 4.68 5.74 -3.24
CA ALA A 44 6.13 5.53 -3.10
C ALA A 44 6.88 5.74 -4.42
N ARG A 45 6.39 5.20 -5.54
CA ARG A 45 7.00 5.41 -6.87
C ARG A 45 6.89 6.86 -7.35
N THR A 46 5.81 7.55 -6.99
CA THR A 46 5.66 8.98 -7.29
C THR A 46 6.68 9.80 -6.52
N ILE A 47 6.92 9.49 -5.25
CA ILE A 47 7.95 10.12 -4.42
C ILE A 47 9.34 9.86 -5.00
N LEU A 48 9.67 8.60 -5.33
CA LEU A 48 10.94 8.23 -5.97
C LEU A 48 11.16 8.97 -7.30
N ARG A 49 10.12 9.09 -8.14
CA ARG A 49 10.19 9.79 -9.42
C ARG A 49 10.48 11.28 -9.26
N HIS A 50 9.88 11.94 -8.27
CA HIS A 50 10.08 13.37 -8.00
C HIS A 50 11.21 13.67 -7.01
N MET A 51 11.91 12.64 -6.51
CA MET A 51 13.01 12.80 -5.57
C MET A 51 14.17 13.56 -6.21
N GLU A 52 14.66 14.62 -5.57
CA GLU A 52 15.78 15.42 -6.06
C GLU A 52 17.11 14.63 -6.04
N LYS A 53 18.04 15.03 -6.92
CA LYS A 53 19.31 14.33 -7.15
C LYS A 53 20.16 14.19 -5.87
N HIS A 54 20.27 15.25 -5.08
CA HIS A 54 21.03 15.23 -3.82
C HIS A 54 20.49 14.17 -2.85
N ARG A 55 19.15 14.06 -2.73
CA ARG A 55 18.53 13.09 -1.85
C ARG A 55 18.75 11.66 -2.35
N ARG A 56 18.84 11.43 -3.66
CA ARG A 56 19.17 10.11 -4.21
C ARG A 56 20.60 9.70 -3.86
N GLU A 57 21.53 10.64 -3.94
CA GLU A 57 22.94 10.47 -3.60
C GLU A 57 23.13 10.14 -2.11
N ASP A 58 22.38 10.82 -1.22
CA ASP A 58 22.43 10.56 0.23
C ASP A 58 21.99 9.14 0.62
N ILE A 59 21.04 8.56 -0.13
CA ILE A 59 20.54 7.19 0.11
C ILE A 59 21.39 6.15 -0.65
N GLY A 60 22.40 6.58 -1.41
CA GLY A 60 23.25 5.72 -2.22
C GLY A 60 22.55 5.06 -3.42
N LEU A 61 21.44 5.63 -3.90
CA LEU A 61 20.68 5.09 -5.03
C LEU A 61 21.15 5.69 -6.35
N SER A 62 21.47 4.84 -7.32
CA SER A 62 21.80 5.30 -8.67
C SER A 62 20.54 5.80 -9.39
N LEU A 63 20.72 6.75 -10.32
CA LEU A 63 19.61 7.31 -11.10
C LEU A 63 18.89 6.23 -11.92
N GLU A 64 19.62 5.23 -12.40
CA GLU A 64 19.09 4.07 -13.11
C GLU A 64 18.23 3.18 -12.21
N GLN A 65 18.70 2.88 -10.99
CA GLN A 65 17.93 2.10 -10.00
C GLN A 65 16.61 2.80 -9.65
N VAL A 66 16.65 4.11 -9.41
CA VAL A 66 15.45 4.91 -9.14
C VAL A 66 14.49 4.87 -10.32
N TYR A 67 15.00 4.97 -11.55
CA TYR A 67 14.19 4.96 -12.76
C TYR A 67 13.53 3.59 -13.00
N LEU A 68 14.27 2.50 -12.79
CA LEU A 68 13.75 1.13 -12.89
C LEU A 68 12.64 0.89 -11.86
N GLU A 69 12.85 1.27 -10.61
CA GLU A 69 11.84 1.13 -9.55
C GLU A 69 10.61 2.01 -9.78
N ALA A 70 10.80 3.25 -10.23
CA ALA A 70 9.70 4.18 -10.52
C ALA A 70 8.82 3.71 -11.69
N ARG A 71 9.38 2.96 -12.65
CA ARG A 71 8.65 2.43 -13.81
C ARG A 71 7.93 1.10 -13.54
N LYS A 72 8.18 0.44 -12.41
CA LYS A 72 7.51 -0.82 -12.11
C LYS A 72 5.98 -0.63 -12.06
N PRO A 73 5.20 -1.54 -12.67
CA PRO A 73 3.75 -1.50 -12.57
C PRO A 73 3.30 -1.55 -11.12
N PHE A 74 2.21 -0.83 -10.79
CA PHE A 74 1.81 -0.70 -9.39
C PHE A 74 1.42 -2.02 -8.72
N TRP A 75 0.93 -2.96 -9.52
CA TRP A 75 0.54 -4.30 -9.08
C TRP A 75 1.72 -5.24 -8.87
N ARG A 76 2.89 -4.93 -9.44
CA ARG A 76 4.08 -5.77 -9.37
C ARG A 76 5.00 -5.33 -8.21
N ARG A 77 5.58 -6.29 -7.50
CA ARG A 77 6.69 -6.08 -6.55
C ARG A 77 8.00 -6.01 -7.33
#